data_AF-A0A8S0UJ94-F1
#
_entry.id   AF-A0A8S0UJ94-F1
#
_cell.length_a   1.000
_cell.length_b   1.000
_cell.length_c   1.000
_cell.angle_alpha   90.00
_cell.angle_beta   90.00
_cell.angle_gamma   90.00
#
_symmetry.space_group_name_H-M   'P 1'
#
loop_
_entity.id
_entity.type
_entity.pdbx_description
1 polymer ?
#
loop_
_entity_poly.entity_id
_entity_poly.type
_entity_poly.pdbx_seq_one_letter_code
_entity_poly.pdbx_strand_id
1 'polypeptide(L)'
;MEVDIGTSCRNEKITLETPTTVNESKKPAENHTSASVFVNHAAISWHESRRKWIGDPTQRSKSVPKDPIISWSTTYEDLLSTNDPFAEPIPLPEMVDFLVDIWQDEGLFD
;
A
#
# COMPACT_ATOMS: atom_id res chain seq x y z
N MET A 1 13.05 18.88 33.60
CA MET A 1 14.09 17.88 33.32
C MET A 1 13.87 17.42 31.90
N GLU A 2 14.90 17.59 31.09
CA GLU A 2 14.90 17.47 29.63
C GLU A 2 14.99 15.99 29.25
N VAL A 3 14.24 15.55 28.24
CA VAL A 3 14.38 14.21 27.67
C VAL A 3 14.92 14.37 26.25
N ASP A 4 16.21 14.07 26.15
CA ASP A 4 17.03 14.11 24.96
C ASP A 4 16.59 13.02 23.97
N ILE A 5 16.16 13.40 22.77
CA ILE A 5 15.89 12.48 21.65
C ILE A 5 17.17 12.41 20.81
N GLY A 6 18.03 11.48 21.17
CA GLY A 6 19.24 11.15 20.42
C GLY A 6 19.19 9.71 19.91
N THR A 7 18.34 9.40 18.93
CA THR A 7 18.43 8.11 18.23
C THR A 7 19.47 8.23 17.12
N SER A 8 20.71 7.93 17.45
CA SER A 8 21.84 7.86 16.51
C SER A 8 21.74 6.59 15.66
N CYS A 9 21.52 6.75 14.35
CA CYS A 9 21.52 5.66 13.39
C CYS A 9 22.96 5.22 13.08
N ARG A 10 23.43 4.13 13.71
CA ARG A 10 24.67 3.47 13.33
C ARG A 10 24.42 2.53 12.15
N ASN A 11 24.98 2.88 10.99
CA ASN A 11 24.96 2.09 9.76
C ASN A 11 26.06 1.03 9.79
N GLU A 12 25.70 -0.19 10.13
CA GLU A 12 26.62 -1.32 10.04
C GLU A 12 26.57 -1.90 8.61
N LYS A 13 27.62 -1.57 7.86
CA LYS A 13 27.99 -2.09 6.55
C LYS A 13 27.83 -3.62 6.49
N ILE A 14 26.96 -4.07 5.59
CA ILE A 14 26.82 -5.47 5.16
C ILE A 14 28.16 -5.92 4.57
N THR A 15 28.85 -6.83 5.25
CA THR A 15 29.96 -7.60 4.65
C THR A 15 29.38 -8.92 4.17
N LEU A 16 29.30 -9.05 2.85
CA LEU A 16 28.97 -10.27 2.12
C LEU A 16 30.15 -11.25 2.25
N GLU A 17 30.04 -12.24 3.13
CA GLU A 17 30.89 -13.42 3.08
C GLU A 17 29.98 -14.62 2.81
N THR A 18 30.11 -15.19 1.62
CA THR A 18 29.49 -16.46 1.24
C THR A 18 30.24 -17.60 1.93
N PRO A 19 29.59 -18.49 2.70
CA PRO A 19 30.30 -19.60 3.31
C PRO A 19 30.41 -20.77 2.32
N THR A 20 31.60 -20.94 1.76
CA THR A 20 32.04 -22.18 1.10
C THR A 20 32.02 -23.33 2.11
N THR A 21 31.25 -24.38 1.80
CA THR A 21 31.11 -25.59 2.61
C THR A 21 32.39 -26.42 2.60
N VAL A 22 33.02 -26.60 3.77
CA VAL A 22 34.00 -27.67 4.02
C VAL A 22 33.43 -28.60 5.08
N ASN A 23 33.32 -29.87 4.69
CA ASN A 23 32.71 -30.93 5.47
C ASN A 23 33.76 -31.51 6.44
N GLU A 24 33.54 -31.42 7.76
CA GLU A 24 34.17 -32.35 8.70
C GLU A 24 33.15 -32.83 9.74
N SER A 25 32.98 -34.14 9.77
CA SER A 25 32.08 -34.91 10.63
C SER A 25 32.60 -34.98 12.08
N LYS A 26 31.82 -34.50 13.06
CA LYS A 26 31.99 -34.85 14.49
C LYS A 26 30.63 -34.91 15.23
N LYS A 27 30.33 -36.15 15.66
CA LYS A 27 29.40 -36.70 16.69
C LYS A 27 28.33 -35.76 17.34
N PRO A 28 27.05 -36.19 17.46
CA PRO A 28 26.03 -35.37 18.09
C PRO A 28 26.11 -35.48 19.62
N ALA A 29 26.41 -34.38 20.29
CA ALA A 29 26.10 -34.21 21.71
C ALA A 29 24.72 -33.57 21.80
N GLU A 30 23.75 -34.42 22.14
CA GLU A 30 22.40 -34.09 22.57
C GLU A 30 22.45 -33.02 23.67
N ASN A 31 22.00 -31.80 23.37
CA ASN A 31 21.80 -30.75 24.36
C ASN A 31 20.62 -29.86 23.95
N HIS A 32 19.51 -30.07 24.65
CA HIS A 32 18.49 -29.08 25.01
C HIS A 32 17.71 -28.40 23.87
N THR A 33 16.70 -29.14 23.43
CA THR A 33 15.30 -28.73 23.24
C THR A 33 14.91 -27.32 23.69
N SER A 34 15.16 -26.32 22.85
CA SER A 34 14.22 -25.24 22.56
C SER A 34 14.75 -24.48 21.37
N ALA A 35 14.56 -25.03 20.17
CA ALA A 35 14.74 -24.26 18.94
C ALA A 35 13.73 -23.11 19.00
N SER A 36 14.21 -21.92 19.38
CA SER A 36 13.41 -20.70 19.38
C SER A 36 12.78 -20.57 18.00
N VAL A 37 11.45 -20.61 17.93
CA VAL A 37 10.71 -20.48 16.68
C VAL A 37 11.07 -19.11 16.10
N PHE A 38 11.64 -19.10 14.90
CA PHE A 38 11.95 -17.84 14.21
C PHE A 38 10.67 -17.04 14.02
N VAL A 39 10.65 -15.81 14.53
CA VAL A 39 9.54 -14.87 14.38
C VAL A 39 9.91 -13.81 13.35
N ASN A 40 9.13 -13.72 12.27
CA ASN A 40 9.29 -12.66 11.27
C ASN A 40 8.59 -11.38 11.74
N HIS A 41 9.32 -10.54 12.47
CA HIS A 41 8.81 -9.26 12.97
C HIS A 41 8.34 -8.32 11.85
N ALA A 42 8.98 -8.33 10.68
CA ALA A 42 8.60 -7.47 9.55
C ALA A 42 7.23 -7.87 8.97
N ALA A 43 6.98 -9.17 8.82
CA ALA A 43 5.67 -9.67 8.37
C ALA A 43 4.56 -9.28 9.36
N ILE A 44 4.82 -9.39 10.66
CA ILE A 44 3.86 -9.00 11.70
C ILE A 44 3.53 -7.51 11.60
N SER A 45 4.56 -6.64 11.54
CA SER A 45 4.37 -5.20 11.40
C SER A 45 3.62 -4.82 10.12
N TRP A 46 3.88 -5.51 9.01
CA TRP A 46 3.13 -5.32 7.76
C TRP A 46 1.65 -5.69 7.91
N HIS A 47 1.36 -6.85 8.50
CA HIS A 47 -0.02 -7.29 8.74
C HIS A 47 -0.78 -6.31 9.63
N GLU A 48 -0.15 -5.78 10.68
CA GLU A 48 -0.75 -4.76 11.54
C GLU A 48 -1.02 -3.45 10.79
N SER A 49 -0.07 -2.99 9.98
CA SER A 49 -0.18 -1.77 9.19
C SER A 49 -1.30 -1.88 8.14
N ARG A 50 -1.38 -3.03 7.46
CA ARG A 50 -2.44 -3.32 6.49
C ARG A 50 -3.81 -3.35 7.13
N ARG A 51 -3.95 -3.97 8.31
CA ARG A 51 -5.21 -3.99 9.06
C ARG A 51 -5.68 -2.59 9.43
N LYS A 52 -4.75 -1.71 9.83
CA LYS A 52 -5.05 -0.30 10.12
C LYS A 52 -5.46 0.46 8.87
N TRP A 53 -4.82 0.22 7.72
CA TRP A 53 -5.10 0.91 6.46
C TRP A 53 -6.46 0.53 5.84
N ILE A 54 -6.84 -0.75 5.89
CA ILE A 54 -8.15 -1.19 5.39
C ILE A 54 -9.29 -0.57 6.21
N GLY A 55 -9.01 -0.27 7.49
CA GLY A 55 -9.97 0.32 8.42
C GLY A 55 -11.12 -0.62 8.73
N ASP A 56 -12.13 -0.11 9.41
CA ASP A 56 -13.40 -0.82 9.60
C ASP A 56 -14.31 -0.54 8.39
N PRO A 57 -14.68 -1.56 7.59
CA PRO A 57 -15.59 -1.38 6.47
C PRO A 57 -16.94 -0.80 6.90
N THR A 58 -17.35 -1.00 8.16
CA THR A 58 -18.60 -0.45 8.71
C THR A 58 -18.50 1.04 9.03
N GLN A 59 -17.29 1.57 9.22
CA GLN A 59 -17.01 3.00 9.37
C GLN A 59 -16.81 3.71 8.04
N ARG A 60 -16.71 2.99 6.91
CA ARG A 60 -16.91 3.61 5.60
C ARG A 60 -18.35 4.08 5.61
N SER A 61 -18.54 5.38 5.81
CA SER A 61 -19.85 6.00 5.74
C SER A 61 -20.49 5.51 4.44
N LYS A 62 -21.69 4.93 4.56
CA LYS A 62 -22.51 4.67 3.38
C LYS A 62 -22.72 6.04 2.76
N SER A 63 -21.98 6.33 1.68
CA SER A 63 -22.10 7.60 1.01
C SER A 63 -23.58 7.76 0.68
N VAL A 64 -24.18 8.82 1.21
CA VAL A 64 -25.51 9.24 0.78
C VAL A 64 -25.43 9.43 -0.74
N PRO A 65 -26.47 9.05 -1.52
CA PRO A 65 -26.50 9.39 -2.93
C PRO A 65 -26.23 10.89 -3.08
N LYS A 66 -25.06 11.21 -3.60
CA LYS A 66 -24.65 12.57 -3.93
C LYS A 66 -24.89 12.76 -5.42
N ASP A 67 -25.19 13.99 -5.80
CA ASP A 67 -25.22 14.36 -7.21
C ASP A 67 -23.83 14.12 -7.81
N PRO A 68 -23.75 13.67 -9.07
CA PRO A 68 -22.48 13.46 -9.75
C PRO A 68 -21.68 14.76 -9.77
N ILE A 69 -20.39 14.65 -9.49
CA ILE A 69 -19.43 15.76 -9.47
C ILE A 69 -19.08 16.19 -10.90
N ILE A 70 -18.99 15.24 -11.82
CA ILE A 70 -18.85 15.48 -13.25
C ILE A 70 -20.24 15.72 -13.83
N SER A 71 -20.43 16.85 -14.50
CA SER A 71 -21.67 17.12 -15.20
C SER A 71 -21.83 16.18 -16.39
N TRP A 72 -23.05 15.73 -16.67
CA TRP A 72 -23.40 15.03 -17.91
C TRP A 72 -23.09 15.83 -19.18
N SER A 73 -22.93 17.16 -19.06
CA SER A 73 -22.57 18.05 -20.16
C SER A 73 -21.06 18.32 -20.26
N THR A 74 -20.24 17.74 -19.38
CA THR A 74 -18.79 17.92 -19.40
C THR A 74 -18.19 17.08 -20.52
N THR A 75 -17.26 17.64 -21.28
CA THR A 75 -16.48 16.90 -22.29
C THR A 75 -15.13 16.45 -21.74
N TYR A 76 -14.45 15.51 -22.41
CA TYR A 76 -13.10 15.10 -22.03
C TYR A 76 -12.12 16.29 -22.05
N GLU A 77 -12.23 17.12 -23.08
CA GLU A 77 -11.42 18.33 -23.23
C GLU A 77 -11.69 19.34 -22.09
N ASP A 78 -12.94 19.47 -21.61
CA ASP A 78 -13.24 20.34 -20.46
C ASP A 78 -12.54 19.86 -19.17
N LEU A 79 -12.45 18.53 -18.94
CA LEU A 79 -11.75 17.99 -17.77
C LEU A 79 -10.24 18.21 -17.86
N LEU A 80 -9.66 18.14 -19.06
CA LEU A 80 -8.24 18.34 -19.29
C LEU A 80 -7.84 19.81 -19.50
N SER A 81 -8.82 20.70 -19.64
CA SER A 81 -8.59 22.13 -19.86
C SER A 81 -7.84 22.78 -18.70
N THR A 82 -8.01 22.27 -17.47
CA THR A 82 -7.30 22.74 -16.28
C THR A 82 -6.71 21.57 -15.50
N ASN A 83 -5.60 21.80 -14.80
CA ASN A 83 -5.03 20.82 -13.86
C ASN A 83 -5.48 21.09 -12.42
N ASP A 84 -6.55 21.88 -12.25
CA ASP A 84 -7.05 22.26 -10.94
C ASP A 84 -7.78 21.07 -10.30
N PRO A 85 -7.60 20.82 -9.00
CA PRO A 85 -8.33 19.77 -8.31
C PRO A 85 -9.85 20.02 -8.34
N PHE A 86 -10.63 18.95 -8.44
CA PHE A 86 -12.08 19.01 -8.25
C PHE A 86 -12.43 19.50 -6.84
N ALA A 87 -13.57 20.19 -6.73
CA ALA A 87 -14.07 20.68 -5.45
C ALA A 87 -14.30 19.56 -4.43
N GLU A 88 -14.65 18.37 -4.90
CA GLU A 88 -14.76 17.14 -4.11
C GLU A 88 -14.06 15.97 -4.83
N PRO A 89 -13.56 14.96 -4.09
CA PRO A 89 -12.97 13.77 -4.71
C PRO A 89 -14.01 12.99 -5.52
N ILE A 90 -13.71 12.73 -6.79
CA ILE A 90 -14.62 11.98 -7.67
C ILE A 90 -14.60 10.49 -7.31
N PRO A 91 -15.76 9.87 -7.04
CA PRO A 91 -15.88 8.42 -6.92
C PRO A 91 -15.36 7.73 -8.18
N LEU A 92 -14.54 6.69 -8.01
CA LEU A 92 -14.03 5.94 -9.16
C LEU A 92 -15.12 5.43 -10.12
N PRO A 93 -16.30 4.93 -9.66
CA PRO A 93 -17.36 4.52 -10.56
C PRO A 93 -17.85 5.65 -11.47
N GLU A 94 -17.93 6.87 -10.95
CA GLU A 94 -18.38 8.04 -11.71
C GLU A 94 -17.40 8.42 -12.83
N MET A 95 -16.10 8.41 -12.54
CA MET A 95 -15.06 8.59 -13.57
C MET A 95 -15.13 7.51 -14.65
N VAL A 96 -15.42 6.27 -14.27
CA VAL A 96 -15.50 5.14 -15.21
C VAL A 96 -16.73 5.27 -16.11
N ASP A 97 -17.91 5.55 -15.55
CA ASP A 97 -19.14 5.76 -16.33
C ASP A 97 -18.94 6.90 -17.33
N PHE A 98 -18.40 8.04 -16.89
CA PHE A 98 -18.10 9.18 -17.75
C PHE A 98 -17.19 8.81 -18.94
N LEU A 99 -16.10 8.08 -18.70
CA LEU A 99 -15.17 7.68 -19.76
C LEU A 99 -15.81 6.70 -20.76
N VAL A 100 -16.66 5.79 -20.26
CA VAL A 100 -17.39 4.82 -21.09
C VAL A 100 -18.36 5.52 -22.03
N ASP A 101 -19.02 6.59 -21.58
CA ASP A 101 -19.92 7.38 -22.41
C ASP A 101 -19.16 8.09 -23.54
N ILE A 102 -18.05 8.76 -23.20
CA ILE A 102 -17.22 9.47 -24.20
C ILE A 102 -16.66 8.52 -25.25
N TRP A 103 -16.13 7.37 -24.83
CA TRP A 103 -15.56 6.41 -25.78
C TRP A 103 -16.61 5.81 -26.71
N GLN A 104 -17.86 5.65 -26.26
CA GLN A 104 -18.96 5.21 -27.11
C GLN A 104 -19.35 6.29 -28.12
N ASP A 105 -19.44 7.55 -27.68
CA ASP A 105 -19.78 8.69 -28.53
C ASP A 105 -18.71 8.96 -29.61
N GLU A 106 -17.43 8.75 -29.28
CA GLU A 106 -16.30 8.93 -30.20
C GLU A 106 -16.04 7.73 -31.12
N GLY A 107 -16.70 6.59 -30.90
CA GLY A 107 -16.51 5.39 -31.72
C GLY A 107 -15.12 4.74 -31.56
N LEU A 108 -14.48 4.92 -30.41
CA LEU A 108 -13.12 4.43 -30.12
C LEU A 108 -13.05 2.89 -29.93
N PHE A 109 -14.20 2.22 -29.92
CA PHE A 109 -14.35 0.78 -29.70
C PHE A 109 -14.86 -0.03 -30.91
N ASP A 110 -14.81 0.53 -32.13
CA ASP A 110 -15.22 -0.16 -33.37
C ASP A 110 -14.07 -0.92 -34.08
#